data_AF-A0AAE3N6W6-F1
#
_entry.id   AF-A0AAE3N6W6-F1
#
_cell.length_a   1.000
_cell.length_b   1.000
_cell.length_c   1.000
_cell.angle_alpha   90.00
_cell.angle_beta   90.00
_cell.angle_gamma   90.00
#
_symmetry.space_group_name_H-M   'P 1'
#
loop_
_entity.id
_entity.type
_entity.pdbx_description
1 polymer ?
#
loop_
_entity_poly.entity_id
_entity_poly.type
_entity_poly.pdbx_seq_one_letter_code
_entity_poly.pdbx_strand_id
1 'polypeptide(L)'
;MLMYPQLDPIALQVGPLAIHWYGLTYLAAFGLFFFLGTRRLRHMPYAAIQTPAPWTRRDVEDILFMGVMGVIVGGRLGYCLFYKPGYYLSHPLEIFFIWQGGMSFHGGLLGVIGAMVWYARSRGRGVWQVLDFIAPCVPTGLAAGRVGNFINGELWGRFSSPDLPWGMVFPHSGSMQPRHPSQVYQFLLEGLLLFVILWLFARKERRERQVSAVFLIGYGVMRFVAEYFREPDDFLGLLALNMSMGQWLCVPMILAGIVLYATAPARPAQPAAARAA
;
A
#
# COMPACT_ATOMS: atom_id res chain seq x y z
N MET A 1 7.56 22.73 -19.70
CA MET A 1 8.42 21.64 -19.19
C MET A 1 9.03 22.05 -17.86
N LEU A 2 9.03 21.13 -16.90
CA LEU A 2 9.64 21.30 -15.58
C LEU A 2 10.96 20.52 -15.54
N MET A 3 11.95 21.04 -14.81
CA MET A 3 13.17 20.30 -14.50
C MET A 3 12.99 19.62 -13.13
N TYR A 4 13.31 18.34 -13.03
CA TYR A 4 13.34 17.65 -11.75
C TYR A 4 14.34 18.35 -10.81
N PRO A 5 13.95 18.72 -9.58
CA PRO A 5 14.85 19.38 -8.64
C PRO A 5 16.00 18.45 -8.24
N GLN A 6 17.17 19.01 -8.00
CA GLN A 6 18.30 18.25 -7.43
C GLN A 6 18.06 18.04 -5.93
N LEU A 7 17.31 16.99 -5.60
CA LEU A 7 17.05 16.59 -4.22
C LEU A 7 18.13 15.61 -3.75
N ASP A 8 18.76 15.92 -2.61
CA ASP A 8 19.64 14.97 -1.93
C ASP A 8 18.79 13.84 -1.31
N PRO A 9 19.06 12.55 -1.65
CA PRO A 9 18.34 11.43 -1.04
C PRO A 9 18.59 11.29 0.47
N ILE A 10 19.69 11.87 0.99
CA ILE A 10 19.98 11.97 2.41
C ILE A 10 19.26 13.19 2.99
N ALA A 11 18.27 12.93 3.84
CA ALA A 11 17.51 13.96 4.52
C ALA A 11 18.31 14.61 5.66
N LEU A 12 19.08 13.79 6.39
CA LEU A 12 19.91 14.25 7.50
C LEU A 12 21.13 13.34 7.68
N GLN A 13 22.31 13.95 7.79
CA GLN A 13 23.55 13.25 8.10
C GLN A 13 23.94 13.50 9.56
N VAL A 14 24.00 12.46 10.39
CA VAL A 14 24.43 12.54 11.79
C VAL A 14 25.69 11.70 11.96
N GLY A 15 26.86 12.32 11.77
CA GLY A 15 28.15 11.62 11.78
C GLY A 15 28.19 10.53 10.69
N PRO A 16 28.44 9.24 11.02
CA PRO A 16 28.41 8.15 10.04
C PRO A 16 27.00 7.67 9.67
N LEU A 17 25.96 8.11 10.39
CA LEU A 17 24.59 7.67 10.17
C LEU A 17 23.87 8.59 9.16
N ALA A 18 23.53 8.03 7.99
CA ALA A 18 22.77 8.71 6.95
C ALA A 18 21.27 8.37 7.04
N ILE A 19 20.44 9.36 7.34
CA ILE A 19 18.98 9.24 7.37
C ILE A 19 18.45 9.62 5.99
N HIS A 20 17.86 8.65 5.30
CA HIS A 20 17.33 8.83 3.95
C HIS A 20 15.86 9.26 3.97
N TRP A 21 15.44 10.04 2.97
CA TRP A 21 14.04 10.46 2.82
C TRP A 21 13.06 9.29 2.79
N TYR A 22 13.44 8.18 2.17
CA TYR A 22 12.65 6.96 2.17
C TYR A 22 12.26 6.48 3.58
N GLY A 23 13.23 6.46 4.49
CA GLY A 23 12.99 6.09 5.89
C GLY A 23 12.00 7.04 6.56
N LEU A 24 12.13 8.34 6.29
CA LEU A 24 11.21 9.36 6.81
C LEU A 24 9.80 9.23 6.22
N THR A 25 9.67 8.93 4.92
CA THR A 25 8.36 8.70 4.30
C THR A 25 7.68 7.44 4.83
N TYR A 26 8.43 6.37 5.11
CA TYR A 26 7.88 5.19 5.78
C TYR A 26 7.46 5.51 7.23
N LEU A 27 8.26 6.28 7.96
CA LEU A 27 7.88 6.73 9.30
C LEU A 27 6.59 7.57 9.27
N ALA A 28 6.45 8.46 8.29
CA ALA A 28 5.22 9.21 8.07
C ALA A 28 4.03 8.28 7.75
N ALA A 29 4.23 7.25 6.92
CA ALA A 29 3.20 6.23 6.66
C ALA A 29 2.74 5.53 7.95
N PHE A 30 3.67 5.12 8.80
CA PHE A 30 3.36 4.46 10.08
C PHE A 30 2.63 5.40 11.04
N GLY A 31 3.08 6.66 11.14
CA GLY A 31 2.42 7.69 11.94
C GLY A 31 1.00 7.97 11.47
N LEU A 32 0.78 8.09 10.15
CA LEU A 32 -0.54 8.28 9.57
C LEU A 32 -1.44 7.07 9.80
N PHE A 33 -0.94 5.85 9.61
CA PHE A 33 -1.68 4.63 9.90
C PHE A 33 -2.12 4.59 11.36
N PHE A 34 -1.21 4.86 12.29
CA PHE A 34 -1.50 4.85 13.72
C PHE A 34 -2.55 5.90 14.10
N PHE A 35 -2.39 7.13 13.61
CA PHE A 35 -3.32 8.22 13.84
C PHE A 35 -4.72 7.91 13.30
N LEU A 36 -4.80 7.48 12.03
CA LEU A 36 -6.05 7.16 11.36
C LEU A 36 -6.70 5.91 11.95
N GLY A 37 -5.94 4.86 12.22
CA GLY A 37 -6.41 3.65 12.88
C GLY A 37 -7.02 3.95 14.25
N THR A 38 -6.35 4.78 15.05
CA THR A 38 -6.88 5.22 16.36
C THR A 38 -8.19 6.01 16.21
N ARG A 39 -8.30 6.88 15.20
CA ARG A 39 -9.56 7.57 14.90
C ARG A 39 -10.66 6.60 14.47
N ARG A 40 -10.31 5.57 13.73
CA ARG A 40 -11.22 4.58 13.17
C ARG A 40 -11.87 3.70 14.23
N LEU A 41 -11.23 3.54 15.40
CA LEU A 41 -11.84 2.90 16.58
C LEU A 41 -13.16 3.55 17.00
N ARG A 42 -13.36 4.85 16.68
CA ARG A 42 -14.59 5.59 17.01
C ARG A 42 -15.70 5.42 15.96
N HIS A 43 -15.43 4.77 14.83
CA HIS A 43 -16.42 4.54 13.78
C HIS A 43 -17.15 3.21 13.99
N MET A 44 -18.41 3.15 13.57
CA MET A 44 -19.13 1.87 13.50
C MET A 44 -18.54 0.99 12.39
N PRO A 45 -18.49 -0.35 12.58
CA PRO A 45 -18.98 -1.08 13.75
C PRO A 45 -17.99 -1.17 14.92
N TYR A 46 -16.74 -0.74 14.74
CA TYR A 46 -15.62 -0.95 15.68
C TYR A 46 -15.88 -0.38 17.07
N ALA A 47 -16.55 0.77 17.16
CA ALA A 47 -16.94 1.38 18.43
C ALA A 47 -17.96 0.56 19.23
N ALA A 48 -18.75 -0.31 18.58
CA ALA A 48 -19.82 -1.09 19.21
C ALA A 48 -19.48 -2.58 19.41
N ILE A 49 -18.38 -3.06 18.83
CA ILE A 49 -17.96 -4.46 18.97
C ILE A 49 -17.48 -4.70 20.40
N GLN A 50 -18.13 -5.64 21.10
CA GLN A 50 -17.72 -6.09 22.44
C GLN A 50 -17.12 -7.50 22.42
N THR A 51 -17.48 -8.33 21.43
CA THR A 51 -17.05 -9.72 21.31
C THR A 51 -16.17 -9.94 20.06
N PRO A 52 -15.10 -10.74 20.14
CA PRO A 52 -14.59 -11.45 21.34
C PRO A 52 -13.99 -10.50 22.38
N ALA A 53 -13.58 -9.30 21.98
CA ALA A 53 -13.15 -8.20 22.85
C ALA A 53 -13.35 -6.86 22.14
N PRO A 54 -13.47 -5.74 22.90
CA PRO A 54 -13.49 -4.39 22.33
C PRO A 54 -12.27 -4.09 21.46
N TRP A 55 -12.43 -3.22 20.48
CA TRP A 55 -11.30 -2.68 19.71
C TRP A 55 -10.63 -1.57 20.51
N THR A 56 -9.31 -1.64 20.65
CA THR A 56 -8.50 -0.75 21.47
C THR A 56 -7.35 -0.14 20.69
N ARG A 57 -6.69 0.87 21.27
CA ARG A 57 -5.46 1.44 20.69
C ARG A 57 -4.37 0.39 20.53
N ARG A 58 -4.27 -0.56 21.47
CA ARG A 58 -3.31 -1.67 21.40
C ARG A 58 -3.53 -2.55 20.18
N ASP A 59 -4.78 -2.74 19.75
CA ASP A 59 -5.06 -3.47 18.51
C ASP A 59 -4.44 -2.75 17.29
N VAL A 60 -4.48 -1.41 17.26
CA VAL A 60 -3.85 -0.62 16.18
C VAL A 60 -2.33 -0.74 16.21
N GLU A 61 -1.72 -0.72 17.41
CA GLU A 61 -0.28 -0.89 17.61
C GLU A 61 0.18 -2.29 17.16
N ASP A 62 -0.51 -3.33 17.62
CA ASP A 62 -0.24 -4.73 17.28
C ASP A 62 -0.39 -4.95 15.76
N ILE A 63 -1.46 -4.44 15.14
CA ILE A 63 -1.68 -4.53 13.69
C ILE A 63 -0.56 -3.83 12.91
N LEU A 64 -0.20 -2.60 13.31
CA LEU A 64 0.87 -1.85 12.65
C LEU A 64 2.20 -2.61 12.76
N PHE A 65 2.56 -3.05 13.97
CA PHE A 65 3.79 -3.79 14.23
C PHE A 65 3.83 -5.10 13.42
N MET A 66 2.78 -5.91 13.50
CA MET A 66 2.68 -7.17 12.74
C MET A 66 2.69 -6.93 11.23
N GLY A 67 2.07 -5.85 10.75
CA GLY A 67 2.12 -5.44 9.35
C GLY A 67 3.54 -5.11 8.90
N VAL A 68 4.28 -4.30 9.67
CA VAL A 68 5.68 -3.96 9.38
C VAL A 68 6.55 -5.21 9.37
N MET A 69 6.41 -6.08 10.37
CA MET A 69 7.14 -7.36 10.42
C MET A 69 6.78 -8.26 9.23
N GLY A 70 5.51 -8.30 8.83
CA GLY A 70 5.04 -9.00 7.65
C GLY A 70 5.71 -8.52 6.37
N VAL A 71 5.81 -7.20 6.16
CA VAL A 71 6.51 -6.61 5.01
C VAL A 71 7.99 -7.00 5.02
N ILE A 72 8.67 -6.86 6.16
CA ILE A 72 10.11 -7.11 6.27
C ILE A 72 10.43 -8.60 6.04
N VAL A 73 9.79 -9.48 6.80
CA VAL A 73 10.03 -10.93 6.73
C VAL A 73 9.56 -11.49 5.39
N GLY A 74 8.33 -11.16 4.99
CA GLY A 74 7.77 -11.64 3.73
C GLY A 74 8.56 -11.11 2.54
N GLY A 75 8.93 -9.82 2.54
CA GLY A 75 9.70 -9.22 1.46
C GLY A 75 11.08 -9.85 1.32
N ARG A 76 11.75 -10.10 2.45
CA ARG A 76 13.07 -10.74 2.44
C ARG A 76 12.99 -12.18 1.95
N LEU A 77 12.10 -12.99 2.53
CA LEU A 77 11.92 -14.39 2.13
C LEU A 77 11.47 -14.52 0.67
N GLY A 78 10.54 -13.67 0.22
CA GLY A 78 10.11 -13.66 -1.17
C GLY A 78 11.23 -13.29 -2.13
N TYR A 79 12.16 -12.40 -1.75
CA TYR A 79 13.33 -12.12 -2.57
C TYR A 79 14.24 -13.35 -2.68
N CYS A 80 14.55 -13.95 -1.53
CA CYS A 80 15.44 -15.11 -1.46
C CYS A 80 14.88 -16.29 -2.27
N LEU A 81 13.58 -16.57 -2.15
CA LEU A 81 12.94 -17.73 -2.76
C LEU A 81 12.58 -17.52 -4.24
N PHE A 82 12.05 -16.35 -4.61
CA PHE A 82 11.54 -16.14 -5.97
C PHE A 82 12.61 -15.64 -6.94
N TYR A 83 13.65 -14.97 -6.47
CA TYR A 83 14.66 -14.35 -7.34
C TYR A 83 16.03 -15.02 -7.26
N LYS A 84 16.45 -15.51 -6.09
CA LYS A 84 17.80 -16.06 -5.88
C LYS A 84 17.85 -17.36 -5.05
N PRO A 85 16.99 -18.37 -5.29
CA PRO A 85 16.90 -19.54 -4.41
C PRO A 85 18.21 -20.34 -4.32
N GLY A 86 18.90 -20.56 -5.45
CA GLY A 86 20.17 -21.31 -5.47
C GLY A 86 21.28 -20.63 -4.66
N TYR A 87 21.36 -19.30 -4.71
CA TYR A 87 22.35 -18.54 -3.94
C TYR A 87 22.11 -18.69 -2.44
N TYR A 88 20.88 -18.46 -1.96
CA TYR A 88 20.57 -18.53 -0.54
C TYR A 88 20.58 -19.95 0.03
N LEU A 89 20.42 -20.98 -0.81
CA LEU A 89 20.68 -22.37 -0.42
C LEU A 89 22.16 -22.60 -0.08
N SER A 90 23.07 -21.97 -0.82
CA SER A 90 24.51 -22.02 -0.54
C SER A 90 24.97 -21.07 0.57
N HIS A 91 24.20 -20.00 0.84
CA HIS A 91 24.52 -18.96 1.84
C HIS A 91 23.32 -18.64 2.75
N PRO A 92 22.85 -19.59 3.59
CA PRO A 92 21.58 -19.47 4.30
C PRO A 92 21.52 -18.33 5.33
N LEU A 93 22.66 -17.97 5.94
CA LEU A 93 22.73 -16.88 6.92
C LEU A 93 22.50 -15.50 6.30
N GLU A 94 22.74 -15.35 5.01
CA GLU A 94 22.56 -14.07 4.32
C GLU A 94 21.09 -13.68 4.20
N ILE A 95 20.14 -14.58 4.46
CA ILE A 95 18.71 -14.25 4.56
C ILE A 95 18.50 -13.13 5.60
N PHE A 96 19.30 -13.07 6.67
CA PHE A 96 19.18 -12.03 7.70
C PHE A 96 19.80 -10.68 7.33
N PHE A 97 20.57 -10.60 6.23
CA PHE A 97 21.34 -9.42 5.85
C PHE A 97 20.46 -8.40 5.09
N ILE A 98 19.41 -7.93 5.76
CA ILE A 98 18.41 -7.01 5.19
C ILE A 98 18.99 -5.65 4.79
N TRP A 99 20.13 -5.26 5.38
CA TRP A 99 20.84 -4.02 5.04
C TRP A 99 21.52 -4.05 3.67
N GLN A 100 21.70 -5.24 3.07
CA GLN A 100 22.23 -5.37 1.72
C GLN A 100 21.16 -5.17 0.64
N GLY A 101 19.95 -4.75 1.02
CA GLY A 101 18.80 -4.69 0.11
C GLY A 101 18.26 -6.07 -0.21
N GLY A 102 17.54 -6.23 -1.33
CA GLY A 102 16.94 -7.50 -1.73
C GLY A 102 15.62 -7.77 -1.02
N MET A 103 14.58 -7.04 -1.44
CA MET A 103 13.21 -7.15 -0.93
C MET A 103 12.25 -7.39 -2.10
N SER A 104 11.35 -8.37 -1.95
CA SER A 104 10.31 -8.68 -2.92
C SER A 104 9.01 -7.99 -2.54
N PHE A 105 8.43 -7.24 -3.48
CA PHE A 105 7.10 -6.65 -3.29
C PHE A 105 6.04 -7.73 -3.03
N HIS A 106 6.00 -8.78 -3.87
CA HIS A 106 5.05 -9.89 -3.73
C HIS A 106 5.24 -10.64 -2.42
N GLY A 107 6.50 -10.86 -2.03
CA GLY A 107 6.82 -11.44 -0.73
C GLY A 107 6.29 -10.59 0.43
N GLY A 108 6.51 -9.27 0.37
CA GLY A 108 6.02 -8.34 1.39
C GLY A 108 4.49 -8.33 1.49
N LEU A 109 3.79 -8.33 0.35
CA LEU A 109 2.33 -8.42 0.29
C LEU A 109 1.82 -9.71 0.94
N LEU A 110 2.38 -10.87 0.57
CA LEU A 110 2.02 -12.16 1.16
C LEU A 110 2.31 -12.19 2.67
N GLY A 111 3.43 -11.61 3.09
CA GLY A 111 3.80 -11.48 4.50
C GLY A 111 2.79 -10.65 5.29
N VAL A 112 2.33 -9.51 4.76
CA VAL A 112 1.27 -8.70 5.38
C VAL A 112 -0.06 -9.44 5.44
N ILE A 113 -0.48 -10.08 4.36
CA ILE A 113 -1.72 -10.88 4.35
C ILE A 113 -1.64 -11.98 5.42
N GLY A 114 -0.53 -12.70 5.48
CA GLY A 114 -0.27 -13.72 6.51
C GLY A 114 -0.31 -13.14 7.92
N ALA A 115 0.32 -11.98 8.15
CA ALA A 115 0.32 -11.29 9.43
C ALA A 115 -1.09 -10.85 9.86
N MET A 116 -1.90 -10.32 8.94
CA MET A 116 -3.27 -9.91 9.24
C MET A 116 -4.19 -11.09 9.51
N VAL A 117 -4.04 -12.18 8.75
CA VAL A 117 -4.77 -13.44 8.98
C VAL A 117 -4.39 -14.04 10.33
N TRP A 118 -3.09 -14.05 10.67
CA TRP A 118 -2.63 -14.47 11.99
C TRP A 118 -3.25 -13.59 13.06
N TYR A 119 -3.07 -12.27 13.00
CA TYR A 119 -3.61 -11.33 13.99
C TYR A 119 -5.11 -11.55 14.22
N ALA A 120 -5.89 -11.68 13.14
CA ALA A 120 -7.31 -11.95 13.24
C ALA A 120 -7.59 -13.25 14.02
N ARG A 121 -6.93 -14.35 13.65
CA ARG A 121 -7.14 -15.66 14.27
C ARG A 121 -6.65 -15.73 15.72
N SER A 122 -5.49 -15.16 16.03
CA SER A 122 -4.94 -15.17 17.39
C SER A 122 -5.76 -14.32 18.38
N ARG A 123 -6.59 -13.41 17.87
CA ARG A 123 -7.51 -12.58 18.67
C ARG A 123 -8.98 -13.02 18.55
N GLY A 124 -9.28 -14.12 17.86
CA GLY A 124 -10.65 -14.58 17.63
C GLY A 124 -11.51 -13.63 16.79
N ARG A 125 -10.90 -12.71 16.03
CA ARG A 125 -11.58 -11.73 15.18
C ARG A 125 -11.77 -12.28 13.77
N GLY A 126 -12.79 -11.76 13.06
CA GLY A 126 -12.97 -12.05 11.64
C GLY A 126 -11.85 -11.44 10.79
N VAL A 127 -11.31 -12.20 9.84
CA VAL A 127 -10.25 -11.71 8.93
C VAL A 127 -10.73 -10.47 8.16
N TRP A 128 -11.93 -10.52 7.61
CA TRP A 128 -12.48 -9.40 6.84
C TRP A 128 -12.81 -8.20 7.72
N GLN A 129 -13.19 -8.40 8.99
CA GLN A 129 -13.29 -7.31 9.96
C GLN A 129 -11.95 -6.56 10.11
N VAL A 130 -10.82 -7.28 10.19
CA VAL A 130 -9.47 -6.69 10.28
C VAL A 130 -9.05 -6.04 8.95
N LEU A 131 -9.32 -6.66 7.81
CA LEU A 131 -8.98 -6.09 6.50
C LEU A 131 -9.82 -4.85 6.18
N ASP A 132 -11.11 -4.87 6.54
CA ASP A 132 -11.95 -3.68 6.48
C ASP A 132 -11.45 -2.65 7.49
N PHE A 133 -10.86 -3.06 8.63
CA PHE A 133 -10.29 -2.14 9.62
C PHE A 133 -9.15 -1.30 9.01
N ILE A 134 -8.20 -2.08 8.54
CA ILE A 134 -7.25 -1.90 7.47
C ILE A 134 -7.40 -0.78 6.44
N ALA A 135 -8.30 -1.08 5.51
CA ALA A 135 -8.23 -0.63 4.13
C ALA A 135 -8.19 0.90 3.96
N PRO A 136 -8.94 1.72 4.71
CA PRO A 136 -8.88 3.17 4.55
C PRO A 136 -7.57 3.82 5.02
N CYS A 137 -6.75 3.12 5.79
CA CYS A 137 -5.44 3.63 6.23
C CYS A 137 -4.32 3.29 5.24
N VAL A 138 -4.52 2.32 4.36
CA VAL A 138 -3.49 1.86 3.41
C VAL A 138 -3.09 2.94 2.39
N PRO A 139 -4.01 3.70 1.77
CA PRO A 139 -3.66 4.70 0.76
C PRO A 139 -2.71 5.78 1.25
N THR A 140 -2.74 6.17 2.52
CA THR A 140 -1.77 7.14 3.05
C THR A 140 -0.35 6.59 3.09
N GLY A 141 -0.19 5.28 3.27
CA GLY A 141 1.11 4.62 3.12
C GLY A 141 1.57 4.56 1.66
N LEU A 142 0.65 4.30 0.73
CA LEU A 142 0.94 4.35 -0.71
C LEU A 142 1.40 5.76 -1.11
N ALA A 143 0.66 6.80 -0.68
CA ALA A 143 1.00 8.20 -0.91
C ALA A 143 2.40 8.53 -0.40
N ALA A 144 2.71 8.17 0.85
CA ALA A 144 4.03 8.43 1.43
C ALA A 144 5.15 7.73 0.65
N GLY A 145 4.93 6.47 0.24
CA GLY A 145 5.88 5.76 -0.62
C GLY A 145 6.11 6.47 -1.96
N ARG A 146 5.04 6.99 -2.60
CA ARG A 146 5.17 7.74 -3.86
C ARG A 146 5.92 9.07 -3.69
N VAL A 147 5.80 9.72 -2.53
CA VAL A 147 6.64 10.87 -2.19
C VAL A 147 8.11 10.47 -2.11
N GLY A 148 8.42 9.33 -1.49
CA GLY A 148 9.77 8.75 -1.48
C GLY A 148 10.31 8.48 -2.88
N ASN A 149 9.52 7.83 -3.74
CA ASN A 149 9.89 7.61 -5.15
C ASN A 149 10.17 8.92 -5.88
N PHE A 150 9.34 9.94 -5.66
CA PHE A 150 9.51 11.24 -6.30
C PHE A 150 10.80 11.91 -5.82
N ILE A 151 11.09 11.94 -4.50
CA ILE A 151 12.31 12.54 -3.94
C ILE A 151 13.58 11.82 -4.38
N ASN A 152 13.52 10.51 -4.55
CA ASN A 152 14.63 9.73 -5.09
C ASN A 152 14.78 9.86 -6.62
N GLY A 153 13.84 10.52 -7.28
CA GLY A 153 13.84 10.68 -8.74
C GLY A 153 13.74 9.35 -9.48
N GLU A 154 12.97 8.38 -8.97
CA GLU A 154 12.83 7.02 -9.52
C GLU A 154 11.37 6.68 -9.85
N LEU A 155 11.12 5.64 -10.67
CA LEU A 155 9.78 5.22 -11.12
C LEU A 155 8.99 6.32 -11.86
N TRP A 156 9.71 7.08 -12.69
CA TRP A 156 9.13 8.07 -13.60
C TRP A 156 8.27 7.41 -14.68
N GLY A 157 7.56 8.26 -15.42
CA GLY A 157 6.64 7.83 -16.46
C GLY A 157 7.27 7.76 -17.84
N ARG A 158 6.43 7.38 -18.81
CA ARG A 158 6.77 7.41 -20.23
C ARG A 158 7.11 8.83 -20.67
N PHE A 159 7.80 8.95 -21.80
CA PHE A 159 7.96 10.24 -22.46
C PHE A 159 6.61 10.91 -22.69
N SER A 160 6.55 12.21 -22.42
CA SER A 160 5.37 13.03 -22.59
C SER A 160 5.58 14.01 -23.72
N SER A 161 4.48 14.60 -24.21
CA SER A 161 4.58 15.70 -25.17
C SER A 161 5.36 16.88 -24.56
N PRO A 162 6.27 17.53 -25.31
CA PRO A 162 6.93 18.76 -24.89
C PRO A 162 5.97 19.88 -24.47
N ASP A 163 4.76 19.89 -25.03
CA ASP A 163 3.72 20.88 -24.76
C ASP A 163 2.97 20.63 -23.45
N LEU A 164 3.19 19.48 -22.79
CA LEU A 164 2.57 19.17 -21.50
C LEU A 164 3.16 20.11 -20.41
N PRO A 165 2.37 21.02 -19.80
CA PRO A 165 2.94 22.07 -18.96
C PRO A 165 3.58 21.53 -17.68
N TRP A 166 3.12 20.36 -17.19
CA TRP A 166 3.69 19.65 -16.04
C TRP A 166 4.57 18.45 -16.42
N GLY A 167 4.90 18.27 -17.70
CA GLY A 167 5.90 17.27 -18.13
C GLY A 167 7.26 17.61 -17.50
N MET A 168 7.94 16.60 -16.94
CA MET A 168 9.15 16.80 -16.14
C MET A 168 10.34 16.03 -16.71
N VAL A 169 11.48 16.70 -16.83
CA VAL A 169 12.75 16.06 -17.21
C VAL A 169 13.40 15.50 -15.95
N PHE A 170 13.69 14.19 -15.96
CA PHE A 170 14.41 13.48 -14.90
C PHE A 170 15.83 13.16 -15.40
N PRO A 171 16.87 13.94 -15.05
CA PRO A 171 18.22 13.72 -15.59
C PRO A 171 18.77 12.31 -15.29
N HIS A 172 18.43 11.76 -14.13
CA HIS A 172 18.81 10.40 -13.71
C HIS A 172 18.19 9.29 -14.59
N SER A 173 17.19 9.61 -15.43
CA SER A 173 16.64 8.68 -16.41
C SER A 173 17.54 8.47 -17.64
N GLY A 174 18.66 9.21 -17.73
CA GLY A 174 19.56 9.17 -18.88
C GLY A 174 19.03 9.92 -20.12
N SER A 175 17.92 10.65 -19.98
CA SER A 175 17.31 11.42 -21.07
C SER A 175 16.93 12.83 -20.60
N MET A 176 17.09 13.80 -21.50
CA MET A 176 16.65 15.19 -21.32
C MET A 176 15.25 15.46 -21.89
N GLN A 177 14.56 14.42 -22.37
CA GLN A 177 13.18 14.54 -22.84
C GLN A 177 12.20 14.54 -21.65
N PRO A 178 11.10 15.31 -21.74
CA PRO A 178 10.11 15.35 -20.68
C PRO A 178 9.39 14.01 -20.55
N ARG A 179 9.08 13.64 -19.32
CA ARG A 179 8.33 12.44 -18.95
C ARG A 179 7.14 12.82 -18.10
N HIS A 180 6.17 11.92 -18.05
CA HIS A 180 5.10 12.02 -17.06
C HIS A 180 5.67 11.82 -15.64
N PRO A 181 5.44 12.71 -14.67
CA PRO A 181 5.79 12.45 -13.27
C PRO A 181 4.79 11.45 -12.64
N SER A 182 4.84 10.19 -13.08
CA SER A 182 3.87 9.14 -12.70
C SER A 182 3.80 8.89 -11.19
N GLN A 183 4.85 9.18 -10.44
CA GLN A 183 4.86 9.13 -8.98
C GLN A 183 3.83 10.09 -8.40
N VAL A 184 3.72 11.30 -8.96
CA VAL A 184 2.72 12.31 -8.56
C VAL A 184 1.31 11.84 -8.92
N TYR A 185 1.13 11.20 -10.08
CA TYR A 185 -0.18 10.66 -10.47
C TYR A 185 -0.63 9.56 -9.52
N GLN A 186 0.27 8.64 -9.16
CA GLN A 186 0.01 7.59 -8.19
C GLN A 186 -0.24 8.16 -6.78
N PHE A 187 0.49 9.20 -6.38
CA PHE A 187 0.24 9.93 -5.13
C PHE A 187 -1.17 10.52 -5.09
N LEU A 188 -1.59 11.20 -6.17
CA LEU A 188 -2.90 11.84 -6.23
C LEU A 188 -4.05 10.83 -6.34
N LEU A 189 -3.87 9.76 -7.11
CA LEU A 189 -4.92 8.77 -7.36
C LEU A 189 -4.94 7.68 -6.28
N GLU A 190 -3.93 6.81 -6.28
CA GLU A 190 -3.84 5.64 -5.37
C GLU A 190 -3.63 6.05 -3.91
N GLY A 191 -3.07 7.24 -3.68
CA GLY A 191 -2.85 7.80 -2.36
C GLY A 191 -4.02 8.67 -1.88
N LEU A 192 -4.06 9.91 -2.35
CA LEU A 192 -4.95 10.95 -1.83
C LEU A 192 -6.43 10.71 -2.19
N LEU A 193 -6.75 10.51 -3.46
CA LEU A 193 -8.14 10.32 -3.89
C LEU A 193 -8.72 9.02 -3.32
N LEU A 194 -7.97 7.92 -3.39
CA LEU A 194 -8.38 6.65 -2.81
C LEU A 194 -8.58 6.75 -1.29
N PHE A 195 -7.69 7.46 -0.57
CA PHE A 195 -7.85 7.75 0.86
C PHE A 195 -9.18 8.46 1.12
N VAL A 196 -9.45 9.56 0.40
CA VAL A 196 -10.68 10.35 0.59
C VAL A 196 -11.92 9.49 0.35
N ILE A 197 -11.96 8.72 -0.73
CA ILE A 197 -13.08 7.82 -1.05
C ILE A 197 -13.28 6.81 0.07
N LEU A 198 -12.23 6.11 0.49
CA LEU A 198 -12.34 5.06 1.50
C LEU A 198 -12.66 5.60 2.88
N TRP A 199 -12.06 6.72 3.27
CA TRP A 199 -12.32 7.35 4.56
C TRP A 199 -13.78 7.82 4.66
N LEU A 200 -14.29 8.47 3.62
CA LEU A 200 -15.69 8.90 3.55
C LEU A 200 -16.66 7.72 3.40
N PHE A 201 -16.27 6.66 2.70
CA PHE A 201 -17.10 5.47 2.58
C PHE A 201 -17.21 4.72 3.91
N ALA A 202 -16.09 4.54 4.61
CA ALA A 202 -15.98 3.73 5.82
C ALA A 202 -16.30 4.46 7.13
N ARG A 203 -16.54 5.78 7.10
CA ARG A 203 -17.03 6.51 8.29
C ARG A 203 -18.46 6.12 8.69
N LYS A 204 -19.21 5.54 7.74
CA LYS A 204 -20.54 4.98 7.97
C LYS A 204 -20.41 3.49 8.19
N GLU A 205 -21.36 2.91 8.90
CA GLU A 205 -21.45 1.47 9.06
C GLU A 205 -21.65 0.77 7.71
N ARG A 206 -20.82 -0.25 7.44
CA ARG A 206 -20.84 -1.07 6.21
C ARG A 206 -20.96 -2.55 6.53
N ARG A 207 -21.41 -3.33 5.54
CA ARG A 207 -21.34 -4.79 5.64
C ARG A 207 -19.88 -5.21 5.61
N GLU A 208 -19.57 -6.29 6.30
CA GLU A 208 -18.23 -6.89 6.24
C GLU A 208 -17.86 -7.18 4.78
N ARG A 209 -16.58 -6.98 4.45
CA ARG A 209 -15.95 -7.07 3.12
C ARG A 209 -16.16 -5.85 2.23
N GLN A 210 -17.16 -5.00 2.47
CA GLN A 210 -17.46 -3.91 1.55
C GLN A 210 -16.36 -2.85 1.49
N VAL A 211 -15.71 -2.55 2.62
CA VAL A 211 -14.64 -1.53 2.63
C VAL A 211 -13.41 -2.07 1.90
N SER A 212 -13.03 -3.31 2.16
CA SER A 212 -11.95 -4.02 1.45
C SER A 212 -12.25 -4.13 -0.05
N ALA A 213 -13.50 -4.42 -0.42
CA ALA A 213 -13.95 -4.49 -1.80
C ALA A 213 -13.81 -3.15 -2.53
N VAL A 214 -14.27 -2.05 -1.90
CA VAL A 214 -14.09 -0.70 -2.46
C VAL A 214 -12.62 -0.34 -2.57
N PHE A 215 -11.76 -0.78 -1.64
CA PHE A 215 -10.32 -0.60 -1.76
C PHE A 215 -9.76 -1.33 -2.98
N LEU A 216 -10.10 -2.61 -3.19
CA LEU A 216 -9.62 -3.39 -4.34
C LEU A 216 -10.07 -2.80 -5.68
N ILE A 217 -11.36 -2.42 -5.78
CA ILE A 217 -11.89 -1.77 -6.98
C ILE A 217 -11.21 -0.42 -7.20
N GLY A 218 -11.19 0.43 -6.16
CA GLY A 218 -10.66 1.79 -6.24
C GLY A 218 -9.17 1.81 -6.57
N TYR A 219 -8.37 1.02 -5.86
CA TYR A 219 -6.95 0.86 -6.15
C TYR A 219 -6.75 0.30 -7.56
N GLY A 220 -7.44 -0.78 -7.93
CA GLY A 220 -7.29 -1.39 -9.25
C GLY A 220 -7.60 -0.40 -10.39
N VAL A 221 -8.69 0.35 -10.30
CA VAL A 221 -9.05 1.36 -11.31
C VAL A 221 -8.02 2.50 -11.37
N MET A 222 -7.67 3.07 -10.22
CA MET A 222 -6.72 4.19 -10.14
C MET A 222 -5.32 3.78 -10.58
N ARG A 223 -4.88 2.59 -10.18
CA ARG A 223 -3.62 1.98 -10.59
C ARG A 223 -3.60 1.74 -12.09
N PHE A 224 -4.68 1.20 -12.67
CA PHE A 224 -4.78 0.97 -14.11
C PHE A 224 -4.60 2.26 -14.91
N VAL A 225 -5.22 3.35 -14.45
CA VAL A 225 -5.11 4.69 -15.06
C VAL A 225 -3.70 5.25 -14.89
N ALA A 226 -3.14 5.23 -13.68
CA ALA A 226 -1.81 5.76 -13.42
C ALA A 226 -0.70 5.00 -14.18
N GLU A 227 -0.85 3.69 -14.29
CA GLU A 227 0.09 2.79 -14.96
C GLU A 227 0.14 3.01 -16.48
N TYR A 228 -0.93 3.53 -17.09
CA TYR A 228 -0.91 3.94 -18.50
C TYR A 228 0.17 5.01 -18.78
N PHE A 229 0.42 5.90 -17.81
CA PHE A 229 1.45 6.93 -17.91
C PHE A 229 2.82 6.47 -17.40
N ARG A 230 2.89 5.34 -16.71
CA ARG A 230 4.13 4.80 -16.16
C ARG A 230 4.96 4.12 -17.23
N GLU A 231 6.28 4.31 -17.19
CA GLU A 231 7.19 3.54 -18.04
C GLU A 231 7.13 2.06 -17.61
N PRO A 232 6.84 1.13 -18.53
CA PRO A 232 6.83 -0.29 -18.20
C PRO A 232 8.25 -0.74 -17.82
N ASP A 233 8.36 -1.76 -16.98
CA ASP A 233 9.67 -2.26 -16.57
C ASP A 233 10.42 -2.85 -17.79
N ASP A 234 11.69 -2.48 -17.97
CA ASP A 234 12.50 -2.72 -19.18
C ASP A 234 12.53 -4.19 -19.63
N PHE A 235 12.42 -5.12 -18.67
CA PHE A 235 12.49 -6.56 -18.92
C PHE A 235 11.15 -7.19 -19.36
N LEU A 236 10.03 -6.48 -19.21
CA LEU A 236 8.68 -6.97 -19.59
C LEU A 236 8.11 -6.22 -20.79
N GLY A 237 8.35 -4.92 -20.90
CA GLY A 237 7.70 -4.08 -21.91
C GLY A 237 6.17 -4.08 -21.80
N LEU A 238 5.49 -3.93 -22.94
CA LEU A 238 4.03 -4.02 -23.04
C LEU A 238 3.63 -5.44 -23.47
N LEU A 239 2.58 -5.95 -22.83
CA LEU A 239 2.04 -7.29 -23.06
C LEU A 239 0.85 -7.25 -24.03
N ALA A 240 0.09 -8.36 -24.12
CA ALA A 240 -1.14 -8.44 -24.89
C ALA A 240 -2.08 -7.25 -24.60
N LEU A 241 -2.79 -6.78 -25.63
CA LEU A 241 -3.62 -5.58 -25.62
C LEU A 241 -2.87 -4.26 -25.38
N ASN A 242 -1.54 -4.25 -25.55
CA ASN A 242 -0.69 -3.07 -25.34
C ASN A 242 -0.72 -2.57 -23.88
N MET A 243 -0.94 -3.49 -22.93
CA MET A 243 -1.05 -3.22 -21.50
C MET A 243 0.23 -3.59 -20.76
N SER A 244 0.62 -2.83 -19.73
CA SER A 244 1.73 -3.24 -18.86
C SER A 244 1.30 -4.38 -17.93
N MET A 245 2.28 -5.09 -17.34
CA MET A 245 2.00 -6.08 -16.29
C MET A 245 1.21 -5.46 -15.11
N GLY A 246 1.51 -4.22 -14.74
CA GLY A 246 0.77 -3.50 -13.70
C GLY A 246 -0.72 -3.33 -14.03
N GLN A 247 -1.07 -3.06 -15.28
CA GLN A 247 -2.47 -2.95 -15.71
C GLN A 247 -3.16 -4.32 -15.73
N TRP A 248 -2.45 -5.37 -16.15
CA TRP A 248 -2.97 -6.74 -16.09
C TRP A 248 -3.26 -7.21 -14.67
N LEU A 249 -2.44 -6.85 -13.68
CA LEU A 249 -2.69 -7.15 -12.27
C LEU A 249 -3.91 -6.41 -11.71
N CYS A 250 -4.29 -5.27 -12.28
CA CYS A 250 -5.46 -4.52 -11.83
C CYS A 250 -6.77 -5.23 -12.18
N VAL A 251 -6.85 -5.92 -13.33
CA VAL A 251 -8.07 -6.61 -13.79
C VAL A 251 -8.59 -7.63 -12.77
N PRO A 252 -7.80 -8.62 -12.30
CA PRO A 252 -8.28 -9.57 -11.30
C PRO A 252 -8.58 -8.90 -9.96
N MET A 253 -7.87 -7.83 -9.59
CA MET A 253 -8.18 -7.07 -8.37
C MET A 253 -9.56 -6.41 -8.43
N ILE A 254 -9.89 -5.77 -9.56
CA ILE A 254 -11.19 -5.13 -9.78
C ILE A 254 -12.30 -6.18 -9.76
N LEU A 255 -12.13 -7.29 -10.49
CA LEU A 255 -13.11 -8.37 -10.53
C LEU A 255 -13.33 -8.99 -9.14
N ALA A 256 -12.26 -9.30 -8.41
CA ALA A 256 -12.35 -9.82 -7.05
C ALA A 256 -13.05 -8.82 -6.12
N GLY A 257 -12.76 -7.53 -6.25
CA GLY A 257 -13.45 -6.48 -5.50
C GLY A 257 -14.95 -6.41 -5.82
N ILE A 258 -15.35 -6.50 -7.08
CA ILE A 258 -16.77 -6.52 -7.49
C ILE A 258 -17.47 -7.74 -6.89
N VAL A 259 -16.87 -8.93 -6.99
CA VAL A 259 -17.43 -10.16 -6.42
C VAL A 259 -17.55 -10.05 -4.90
N LEU A 260 -16.52 -9.55 -4.21
CA LEU A 260 -16.55 -9.33 -2.76
C LEU A 260 -17.63 -8.34 -2.34
N TYR A 261 -17.84 -7.28 -3.12
CA TYR A 261 -18.88 -6.30 -2.85
C TYR A 261 -20.28 -6.90 -3.00
N ALA A 262 -20.50 -7.63 -4.10
CA ALA A 262 -21.80 -8.24 -4.43
C ALA A 262 -22.17 -9.38 -3.47
N THR A 263 -21.18 -10.14 -3.01
CA THR A 263 -21.35 -11.28 -2.09
C THR A 263 -21.21 -10.91 -0.61
N ALA A 264 -21.13 -9.62 -0.29
CA ALA A 264 -21.02 -9.14 1.08
C ALA A 264 -22.26 -9.57 1.90
N PRO A 265 -22.09 -10.40 2.94
CA PRO A 265 -23.21 -10.99 3.66
C PRO A 265 -24.07 -9.91 4.30
N ALA A 266 -25.38 -10.13 4.31
CA ALA A 266 -26.28 -9.33 5.13
C ALA A 266 -25.82 -9.43 6.58
N ARG A 267 -25.86 -8.30 7.29
CA ARG A 267 -25.43 -8.28 8.67
C ARG A 267 -26.40 -9.12 9.50
N PRO A 268 -25.92 -10.01 10.39
CA PRO A 268 -26.79 -10.58 11.40
C PRO A 268 -27.46 -9.43 12.15
N ALA A 269 -28.80 -9.48 12.31
CA ALA A 269 -29.48 -8.52 13.15
C ALA A 269 -28.79 -8.54 14.51
N GLN A 270 -28.22 -7.41 14.94
CA GLN A 270 -27.78 -7.30 16.33
C GLN A 270 -29.02 -7.55 17.18
N PRO A 271 -29.02 -8.51 18.13
CA PRO A 271 -30.10 -8.59 19.09
C PRO A 271 -30.19 -7.20 19.71
N ALA A 272 -31.40 -6.61 19.66
CA ALA A 272 -31.65 -5.27 20.14
C ALA A 272 -31.10 -5.18 21.57
N ALA A 273 -29.92 -4.57 21.73
CA ALA A 273 -29.41 -4.24 23.04
C ALA A 273 -30.50 -3.37 23.65
N ALA A 274 -31.09 -3.86 24.74
CA ALA A 274 -32.15 -3.19 25.46
C ALA A 274 -31.73 -1.72 25.62
N ARG A 275 -32.49 -0.83 24.98
CA ARG A 275 -32.50 0.58 25.34
C ARG A 275 -33.00 0.63 26.78
N ALA A 276 -32.07 0.52 27.73
CA ALA A 276 -32.35 0.64 29.14
C ALA A 276 -31.76 1.98 29.62
N ALA A 277 -32.70 2.88 29.94
CA ALA A 277 -32.59 4.17 30.64
C ALA A 277 -31.79 5.28 29.96
#